data_AF-A0AAX6E1G4-F1
#
_entry.id   AF-A0AAX6E1G4-F1
#
_cell.length_a   1.000
_cell.length_b   1.000
_cell.length_c   1.000
_cell.angle_alpha   90.00
_cell.angle_beta   90.00
_cell.angle_gamma   90.00
#
_symmetry.space_group_name_H-M   'P 1'
#
loop_
_entity.id
_entity.type
_entity.pdbx_description
1 polymer ?
#
loop_
_entity_poly.entity_id
_entity_poly.type
_entity_poly.pdbx_seq_one_letter_code
_entity_poly.pdbx_strand_id
1 'polypeptide(L)'
;MYFLNPTVPKEAVQSQLELIAKDILVPLLAMFHHFVDKALSYQDGTQTENWQVLLIICKCMYFTVRSYMPSAISPLLPSFCGDLFRILDSLSLNIVAPEGGYLLRLKTAKRTLRIICALVTRYRKHFDRLMPSFVTSAFRIARKSPDISIKLEWYRVQASYGSCSSYGLPCSVD
;
A
#
# COMPACT_ATOMS: atom_id res chain seq x y z
N MET A 1 14.76 11.03 5.55
CA MET A 1 14.88 9.70 6.19
C MET A 1 15.78 9.93 7.39
N TYR A 2 15.22 9.93 8.60
CA TYR A 2 15.90 10.35 9.85
C TYR A 2 17.00 9.38 10.34
N PHE A 3 17.25 8.28 9.61
CA PHE A 3 18.18 7.23 10.03
C PHE A 3 18.97 6.69 8.83
N LEU A 4 20.06 7.36 8.48
CA LEU A 4 21.06 6.87 7.53
C LEU A 4 22.44 6.74 8.18
N ASN A 5 22.51 6.51 9.49
CA ASN A 5 23.78 6.29 10.16
C ASN A 5 23.71 5.08 11.12
N PRO A 6 24.30 3.92 10.76
CA PRO A 6 24.20 2.68 11.52
C PRO A 6 25.02 2.68 12.83
N THR A 7 25.84 3.71 13.06
CA THR A 7 26.72 3.87 14.23
C THR A 7 26.10 4.68 15.37
N VAL A 8 24.93 5.29 15.17
CA VAL A 8 24.27 6.11 16.20
C VAL A 8 23.21 5.25 16.90
N PRO A 9 23.20 5.21 18.25
CA PRO A 9 22.12 4.56 19.01
C PRO A 9 20.77 5.05 18.48
N LYS A 10 19.80 4.14 18.30
CA LYS A 10 18.43 4.51 17.87
C LYS A 10 17.90 5.57 18.84
N GLU A 11 17.86 6.82 18.38
CA GLU A 11 17.24 7.90 19.12
C GLU A 11 15.80 7.46 19.43
N ALA A 12 15.41 7.57 20.70
CA ALA A 12 14.05 7.23 21.11
C ALA A 12 13.08 8.00 20.22
N VAL A 13 12.09 7.31 19.65
CA VAL A 13 11.06 7.95 18.82
C VAL A 13 10.49 9.11 19.65
N GLN A 14 10.61 10.33 19.14
CA GLN A 14 10.15 11.52 19.84
C GLN A 14 8.68 11.33 20.18
N SER A 15 8.32 11.48 21.46
CA SER A 15 6.94 11.30 21.95
C SER A 15 5.90 12.09 21.14
N GLN A 16 6.31 13.23 20.58
CA GLN A 16 5.51 14.05 19.69
C GLN A 16 5.08 13.35 18.39
N LEU A 17 5.93 12.49 17.80
CA LEU A 17 5.57 11.72 16.61
C LEU A 17 4.47 10.71 16.91
N GLU A 18 4.54 10.06 18.07
CA GLU A 18 3.50 9.14 18.53
C GLU A 18 2.19 9.85 18.87
N LEU A 19 2.25 11.08 19.40
CA LEU A 19 1.05 11.93 19.59
C LEU A 19 0.42 12.33 18.26
N ILE A 20 1.22 12.80 17.29
CA ILE A 20 0.74 13.10 15.92
C ILE A 20 0.09 11.87 15.29
N ALA A 21 0.69 10.68 15.48
CA ALA A 21 0.11 9.46 14.96
C ALA A 21 -1.26 9.15 15.59
N LYS A 22 -1.40 9.32 16.91
CA LYS A 22 -2.66 9.11 17.61
C LYS A 22 -3.73 10.14 17.23
N ASP A 23 -3.37 11.42 17.21
CA ASP A 23 -4.34 12.51 17.10
C ASP A 23 -4.70 12.82 15.64
N ILE A 24 -3.82 12.50 14.69
CA ILE A 24 -4.02 12.82 13.27
C ILE A 24 -4.09 11.55 12.43
N LEU A 25 -3.09 10.66 12.50
CA LEU A 25 -3.02 9.53 11.57
C LEU A 25 -4.08 8.46 11.82
N VAL A 26 -4.44 8.20 13.08
CA VAL A 26 -5.53 7.26 13.42
C VAL A 26 -6.89 7.75 12.88
N PRO A 27 -7.34 8.99 13.14
CA PRO A 27 -8.54 9.53 12.50
C PRO A 27 -8.45 9.56 10.97
N LEU A 28 -7.28 9.86 10.41
CA LEU A 28 -7.06 9.86 8.97
C LEU A 28 -7.27 8.46 8.36
N LEU A 29 -6.86 7.40 9.05
CA LEU A 29 -7.10 6.01 8.66
C LEU A 29 -8.58 5.62 8.77
N ALA A 30 -9.30 6.12 9.77
CA ALA A 30 -10.74 5.93 9.85
C ALA A 30 -11.46 6.60 8.67
N MET A 31 -11.08 7.84 8.34
CA MET A 31 -11.58 8.53 7.15
C MET A 31 -11.20 7.81 5.86
N PHE A 32 -9.99 7.24 5.78
CA PHE A 32 -9.53 6.48 4.62
C PHE A 32 -10.52 5.37 4.27
N HIS A 33 -10.93 4.58 5.26
CA HIS A 33 -11.90 3.50 5.05
C HIS A 33 -13.22 4.02 4.43
N HIS A 34 -13.77 5.10 4.99
CA HIS A 34 -14.98 5.75 4.47
C HIS A 34 -14.82 6.24 3.03
N PHE A 35 -13.67 6.83 2.70
CA PHE A 35 -13.38 7.27 1.34
C PHE A 35 -13.19 6.09 0.38
N VAL A 36 -12.65 4.96 0.83
CA VAL A 36 -12.55 3.74 0.02
C VAL A 36 -13.94 3.20 -0.31
N ASP A 37 -14.84 3.11 0.68
CA ASP A 37 -16.21 2.66 0.45
C ASP A 37 -16.96 3.58 -0.52
N LYS A 38 -16.84 4.90 -0.35
CA LYS A 38 -17.41 5.88 -1.29
C LYS A 38 -16.79 5.77 -2.68
N ALA A 39 -15.47 5.66 -2.78
CA ALA A 39 -14.79 5.61 -4.07
C ALA A 39 -15.12 4.35 -4.88
N LEU A 40 -15.39 3.23 -4.20
CA LEU A 40 -15.69 1.94 -4.81
C LEU A 40 -17.20 1.71 -5.07
N SER A 41 -18.08 2.35 -4.31
CA SER A 41 -19.54 2.23 -4.48
C SER A 41 -20.09 2.98 -5.70
N TYR A 42 -19.46 4.10 -6.07
CA TYR A 42 -19.89 4.89 -7.23
C TYR A 42 -19.14 4.47 -8.51
N GLN A 43 -19.87 3.82 -9.42
CA GLN A 43 -19.37 3.40 -10.74
C GLN A 43 -19.24 4.58 -11.72
N ASP A 44 -19.96 5.67 -11.50
CA ASP A 44 -20.02 6.80 -12.43
C ASP A 44 -18.80 7.74 -12.26
N GLY A 45 -18.22 8.16 -13.37
CA GLY A 45 -16.89 8.79 -13.48
C GLY A 45 -16.74 10.17 -12.83
N THR A 46 -17.76 10.65 -12.13
CA THR A 46 -17.94 12.02 -11.63
C THR A 46 -17.24 12.30 -10.30
N GLN A 47 -16.97 11.31 -9.45
CA GLN A 47 -16.40 11.54 -8.11
C GLN A 47 -14.87 11.46 -8.06
N THR A 48 -14.21 12.31 -8.85
CA THR A 48 -12.75 12.45 -8.84
C THR A 48 -12.21 12.90 -7.48
N GLU A 49 -13.01 13.64 -6.70
CA GLU A 49 -12.65 14.18 -5.39
C GLU A 49 -12.31 13.09 -4.35
N ASN A 50 -13.11 12.02 -4.27
CA ASN A 50 -12.83 10.92 -3.34
C ASN A 50 -11.48 10.26 -3.66
N TRP A 51 -11.18 10.05 -4.95
CA TRP A 51 -9.90 9.48 -5.39
C TRP A 51 -8.73 10.44 -5.15
N GLN A 52 -8.94 11.75 -5.25
CA GLN A 52 -7.94 12.75 -4.88
C GLN A 52 -7.64 12.71 -3.38
N VAL A 53 -8.68 12.66 -2.53
CA VAL A 53 -8.52 12.53 -1.08
C VAL A 53 -7.79 11.24 -0.72
N LEU A 54 -8.19 10.10 -1.31
CA LEU A 54 -7.49 8.83 -1.12
C LEU A 54 -6.02 8.93 -1.53
N LEU A 55 -5.70 9.55 -2.67
CA LEU A 55 -4.33 9.73 -3.11
C LEU A 55 -3.50 10.58 -2.12
N ILE A 56 -4.09 11.62 -1.53
CA ILE A 56 -3.44 12.46 -0.51
C ILE A 56 -3.18 11.62 0.75
N ILE A 57 -4.18 10.89 1.24
CA ILE A 57 -4.03 10.04 2.42
C ILE A 57 -2.94 8.97 2.17
N CYS A 58 -2.97 8.30 1.02
CA CYS A 58 -1.94 7.33 0.63
C CYS A 58 -0.53 7.97 0.56
N LYS A 59 -0.42 9.24 0.13
CA LYS A 59 0.88 9.95 0.15
C LYS A 59 1.36 10.15 1.58
N CYS A 60 0.50 10.64 2.47
CA CYS A 60 0.83 10.83 3.89
C CYS A 60 1.26 9.51 4.53
N MET A 61 0.45 8.47 4.36
CA MET A 61 0.73 7.13 4.90
C MET A 61 2.04 6.55 4.37
N TYR A 62 2.33 6.68 3.06
CA TYR A 62 3.61 6.26 2.51
C TYR A 62 4.80 6.96 3.17
N PHE A 63 4.71 8.29 3.38
CA PHE A 63 5.80 9.03 4.01
C PHE A 63 5.97 8.66 5.49
N THR A 64 4.87 8.44 6.21
CA THR A 64 4.89 7.93 7.58
C THR A 64 5.60 6.59 7.61
N VAL A 65 5.06 5.54 6.96
CA VAL A 65 5.62 4.18 7.04
C VAL A 65 7.06 4.13 6.53
N ARG A 66 7.41 4.90 5.50
CA ARG A 66 8.79 4.97 5.02
C ARG A 66 9.75 5.57 6.07
N SER A 67 9.26 6.49 6.91
CA SER A 67 10.08 7.19 7.89
C SER A 67 10.18 6.41 9.20
N TYR A 68 9.05 5.98 9.76
CA TYR A 68 8.96 5.15 10.97
C TYR A 68 7.59 4.44 11.03
N MET A 69 7.45 3.42 11.87
CA MET A 69 6.15 2.77 12.12
C MET A 69 5.58 3.29 13.44
N PRO A 70 4.48 4.07 13.42
CA PRO A 70 3.87 4.53 14.65
C PRO A 70 3.20 3.38 15.39
N SER A 71 3.36 3.34 16.70
CA SER A 71 2.80 2.27 17.55
C SER A 71 1.27 2.21 17.44
N ALA A 72 0.62 3.37 17.36
CA ALA A 72 -0.84 3.50 17.22
C ALA A 72 -1.40 2.97 15.89
N ILE A 73 -0.58 2.87 14.84
CA ILE A 73 -1.00 2.39 13.52
C ILE A 73 -0.86 0.87 13.41
N SER A 74 0.05 0.27 14.17
CA SER A 74 0.28 -1.19 14.18
C SER A 74 -1.01 -2.02 14.33
N PRO A 75 -1.91 -1.75 15.30
CA PRO A 75 -3.16 -2.51 15.41
C PRO A 75 -4.15 -2.25 14.28
N LEU A 76 -4.05 -1.11 13.60
CA LEU A 76 -4.95 -0.73 12.50
C LEU A 76 -4.47 -1.25 11.14
N LEU A 77 -3.24 -1.78 11.09
CA LEU A 77 -2.60 -2.20 9.85
C LEU A 77 -3.42 -3.25 9.07
N PRO A 78 -4.04 -4.28 9.71
CA PRO A 78 -4.85 -5.25 8.98
C PRO A 78 -6.02 -4.60 8.23
N SER A 79 -6.75 -3.70 8.89
CA SER A 79 -7.87 -2.97 8.26
C SER A 79 -7.38 -2.08 7.12
N PHE A 80 -6.33 -1.30 7.38
CA PHE A 80 -5.75 -0.42 6.38
C PHE A 80 -5.26 -1.19 5.16
N CYS A 81 -4.56 -2.30 5.35
CA CYS A 81 -4.11 -3.15 4.25
C CYS A 81 -5.27 -3.81 3.51
N GLY A 82 -6.35 -4.19 4.20
CA GLY A 82 -7.57 -4.65 3.56
C GLY A 82 -8.12 -3.64 2.56
N ASP A 83 -8.21 -2.37 2.96
CA ASP A 83 -8.65 -1.28 2.08
C ASP A 83 -7.68 -1.02 0.92
N LEU A 84 -6.37 -1.13 1.17
CA LEU A 84 -5.36 -1.07 0.11
C LEU A 84 -5.54 -2.19 -0.92
N PHE A 85 -5.81 -3.43 -0.49
CA PHE A 85 -6.08 -4.54 -1.42
C PHE A 85 -7.36 -4.31 -2.21
N ARG A 86 -8.44 -3.81 -1.58
CA ARG A 86 -9.69 -3.46 -2.26
C ARG A 86 -9.46 -2.43 -3.38
N ILE A 87 -8.65 -1.40 -3.13
CA ILE A 87 -8.26 -0.43 -4.17
C ILE A 87 -7.57 -1.13 -5.33
N LEU A 88 -6.57 -1.98 -5.05
CA LEU A 88 -5.84 -2.71 -6.07
C LEU A 88 -6.75 -3.65 -6.88
N ASP A 89 -7.70 -4.31 -6.21
CA ASP A 89 -8.62 -5.27 -6.82
C ASP A 89 -9.69 -4.64 -7.71
N SER A 90 -9.99 -3.36 -7.47
CA SER A 90 -10.93 -2.57 -8.28
C SER A 90 -10.40 -2.15 -9.66
N LEU A 91 -9.12 -2.37 -9.94
CA LEU A 91 -8.49 -1.90 -11.18
C LEU A 91 -8.91 -2.73 -12.41
N SER A 92 -9.15 -2.04 -13.52
CA SER A 92 -9.44 -2.63 -14.83
C SER A 92 -8.33 -2.27 -15.83
N LEU A 93 -7.33 -3.14 -15.98
CA LEU A 93 -6.13 -2.84 -16.77
C LEU A 93 -6.32 -3.00 -18.29
N ASN A 94 -7.55 -3.25 -18.74
CA ASN A 94 -7.90 -3.40 -20.15
C ASN A 94 -8.16 -2.07 -20.88
N ILE A 95 -7.90 -0.92 -20.23
CA ILE A 95 -8.22 0.40 -20.77
C ILE A 95 -7.01 0.99 -21.50
N VAL A 96 -7.17 1.23 -22.81
CA VAL A 96 -6.09 1.66 -23.72
C VAL A 96 -5.73 3.15 -23.55
N ALA A 97 -6.65 3.97 -23.02
CA ALA A 97 -6.42 5.39 -22.74
C ALA A 97 -7.08 5.79 -21.40
N PRO A 98 -6.32 5.81 -20.29
CA PRO A 98 -6.86 6.14 -18.98
C PRO A 98 -7.12 7.66 -18.86
N GLU A 99 -8.38 8.07 -18.99
CA GLU A 99 -8.79 9.48 -18.90
C GLU A 99 -9.26 9.88 -17.48
N GLY A 100 -9.12 11.18 -17.16
CA GLY A 100 -9.70 11.83 -15.99
C GLY A 100 -9.63 11.03 -14.67
N GLY A 101 -10.80 10.63 -14.17
CA GLY A 101 -10.94 9.89 -12.91
C GLY A 101 -10.26 8.52 -12.88
N TYR A 102 -10.12 7.84 -14.03
CA TYR A 102 -9.44 6.55 -14.08
C TYR A 102 -7.92 6.69 -13.90
N LEU A 103 -7.32 7.79 -14.40
CA LEU A 103 -5.92 8.09 -14.14
C LEU A 103 -5.65 8.33 -12.65
N LEU A 104 -6.58 8.96 -11.92
CA LEU A 104 -6.46 9.14 -10.47
C LEU A 104 -6.53 7.80 -9.72
N ARG A 105 -7.41 6.89 -10.14
CA ARG A 105 -7.48 5.51 -9.63
C ARG A 105 -6.13 4.79 -9.81
N LEU A 106 -5.55 4.87 -11.01
CA LEU A 106 -4.25 4.26 -11.31
C LEU A 106 -3.10 4.89 -10.49
N LYS A 107 -3.07 6.21 -10.35
CA LYS A 107 -2.09 6.91 -9.48
C LYS A 107 -2.22 6.46 -8.02
N THR A 108 -3.45 6.30 -7.53
CA THR A 108 -3.73 5.82 -6.17
C THR A 108 -3.26 4.39 -6.00
N ALA A 109 -3.59 3.49 -6.93
CA ALA A 109 -3.11 2.11 -6.93
C ALA A 109 -1.58 1.99 -6.95
N LYS A 110 -0.91 2.76 -7.81
CA LYS A 110 0.56 2.82 -7.83
C LYS A 110 1.11 3.23 -6.47
N ARG A 111 0.46 4.20 -5.81
CA ARG A 111 0.85 4.63 -4.47
C ARG A 111 0.62 3.54 -3.43
N THR A 112 -0.49 2.82 -3.51
CA THR A 112 -0.80 1.66 -2.68
C THR A 112 0.28 0.58 -2.79
N LEU A 113 0.72 0.23 -4.00
CA LEU A 113 1.82 -0.74 -4.19
C LEU A 113 3.09 -0.30 -3.48
N ARG A 114 3.43 0.99 -3.55
CA ARG A 114 4.61 1.54 -2.85
C ARG A 114 4.48 1.49 -1.33
N ILE A 115 3.27 1.69 -0.79
CA ILE A 115 3.00 1.54 0.65
C ILE A 115 3.22 0.08 1.06
N ILE A 116 2.60 -0.86 0.33
CA ILE A 116 2.75 -2.29 0.62
C ILE A 116 4.22 -2.70 0.53
N CYS A 117 4.94 -2.27 -0.51
CA CYS A 117 6.37 -2.52 -0.64
C CYS A 117 7.17 -2.02 0.58
N ALA A 118 6.87 -0.81 1.06
CA ALA A 118 7.50 -0.27 2.27
C ALA A 118 7.15 -1.09 3.53
N LEU A 119 5.90 -1.55 3.66
CA LEU A 119 5.45 -2.37 4.78
C LEU A 119 6.13 -3.74 4.78
N VAL A 120 6.18 -4.41 3.63
CA VAL A 120 6.81 -5.73 3.46
C VAL A 120 8.31 -5.66 3.73
N THR A 121 8.99 -4.62 3.24
CA THR A 121 10.45 -4.48 3.41
C THR A 121 10.87 -4.08 4.82
N ARG A 122 10.11 -3.21 5.49
CA ARG A 122 10.53 -2.60 6.77
C ARG A 122 9.83 -3.16 7.99
N TYR A 123 8.61 -3.66 7.83
CA TYR A 123 7.73 -4.05 8.92
C TYR A 123 7.14 -5.44 8.71
N ARG A 124 7.95 -6.35 8.15
CA ARG A 124 7.60 -7.73 7.82
C ARG A 124 6.82 -8.44 8.93
N LYS A 125 7.26 -8.32 10.18
CA LYS A 125 6.60 -8.91 11.37
C LYS A 125 5.11 -8.56 11.48
N HIS A 126 4.72 -7.36 11.05
CA HIS A 126 3.32 -6.91 11.07
C HIS A 126 2.56 -7.31 9.80
N PHE A 127 3.26 -7.56 8.69
CA PHE A 127 2.66 -7.82 7.38
C PHE A 127 2.61 -9.32 7.01
N ASP A 128 3.39 -10.20 7.67
CA ASP A 128 3.46 -11.63 7.34
C ASP A 128 2.08 -12.30 7.35
N ARG A 129 1.18 -11.89 8.26
CA ARG A 129 -0.21 -12.40 8.32
C ARG A 129 -1.10 -11.96 7.16
N LEU A 130 -0.73 -10.89 6.46
CA LEU A 130 -1.49 -10.28 5.36
C LEU A 130 -0.94 -10.70 3.98
N MET A 131 0.18 -11.43 3.95
CA MET A 131 0.82 -11.92 2.73
C MET A 131 -0.11 -12.71 1.80
N PRO A 132 -0.92 -13.67 2.27
CA PRO A 132 -1.76 -14.46 1.38
C PRO A 132 -2.75 -13.60 0.58
N SER A 133 -3.40 -12.63 1.25
CA SER A 133 -4.31 -11.69 0.61
C SER A 133 -3.59 -10.81 -0.39
N PHE A 134 -2.40 -10.31 -0.04
CA PHE A 134 -1.57 -9.51 -0.94
C PHE A 134 -1.20 -10.28 -2.21
N VAL A 135 -0.67 -11.49 -2.07
CA VAL A 135 -0.24 -12.34 -3.20
C VAL A 135 -1.43 -12.68 -4.09
N THR A 136 -2.61 -12.92 -3.50
CA THR A 136 -3.84 -13.20 -4.25
C THR A 136 -4.27 -12.01 -5.10
N SER A 137 -4.35 -10.81 -4.50
CA SER A 137 -4.65 -9.57 -5.24
C SER A 137 -3.58 -9.28 -6.30
N ALA A 138 -2.31 -9.51 -5.98
CA ALA A 138 -1.19 -9.38 -6.91
C ALA A 138 -1.35 -10.25 -8.15
N PHE A 139 -1.61 -11.54 -7.93
CA PHE A 139 -1.75 -12.51 -9.00
C PHE A 139 -2.95 -12.18 -9.90
N ARG A 140 -4.08 -11.78 -9.28
CA ARG A 140 -5.27 -11.33 -10.00
C ARG A 140 -4.99 -10.12 -10.90
N ILE A 141 -4.21 -9.16 -10.42
CA ILE A 141 -3.87 -7.95 -11.18
C ILE A 141 -2.86 -8.28 -12.28
N ALA A 142 -1.83 -9.05 -11.97
CA ALA A 142 -0.81 -9.47 -12.92
C ALA A 142 -1.42 -10.25 -14.10
N ARG A 143 -2.42 -11.10 -13.84
CA ARG A 143 -3.13 -11.85 -14.89
C ARG A 143 -3.99 -10.96 -15.80
N LYS A 144 -4.40 -9.78 -15.31
CA LYS A 144 -5.21 -8.79 -16.03
C LYS A 144 -4.39 -7.70 -16.73
N SER A 145 -3.08 -7.59 -16.46
CA SER A 145 -2.27 -6.45 -16.91
C SER A 145 -1.53 -6.74 -18.22
N PRO A 146 -1.78 -5.98 -19.30
CA PRO A 146 -0.83 -5.87 -20.41
C PRO A 146 0.32 -4.88 -20.08
N ASP A 147 0.16 -4.01 -19.08
CA ASP A 147 1.11 -2.93 -18.76
C ASP A 147 2.33 -3.44 -17.94
N ILE A 148 3.51 -3.21 -18.50
CA ILE A 148 4.82 -3.62 -17.97
C ILE A 148 5.18 -2.83 -16.70
N SER A 149 4.73 -1.57 -16.56
CA SER A 149 5.12 -0.71 -15.43
C SER A 149 4.61 -1.24 -14.09
N ILE A 150 3.34 -1.67 -14.05
CA ILE A 150 2.74 -2.30 -12.87
C ILE A 150 3.44 -3.64 -12.59
N LYS A 151 3.71 -4.42 -13.65
CA LYS A 151 4.41 -5.71 -13.55
C LYS A 151 5.83 -5.57 -12.97
N LEU A 152 6.57 -4.52 -13.36
CA LEU A 152 7.91 -4.21 -12.81
C LEU A 152 7.86 -3.79 -11.34
N GLU A 153 6.86 -3.00 -10.95
CA GLU A 153 6.67 -2.61 -9.55
C GLU A 153 6.32 -3.84 -8.69
N TRP A 154 5.56 -4.81 -9.24
CA TRP A 154 5.33 -6.13 -8.64
C TRP A 154 6.61 -6.95 -8.49
N TYR A 155 7.42 -7.08 -9.54
CA TYR A 155 8.69 -7.79 -9.45
C TYR A 155 9.61 -7.17 -8.40
N ARG A 156 9.57 -5.85 -8.19
CA ARG A 156 10.29 -5.22 -7.07
C ARG A 156 9.76 -5.65 -5.71
N VAL A 157 8.44 -5.76 -5.53
CA VAL A 157 7.89 -6.26 -4.25
C VAL A 157 8.28 -7.72 -4.04
N GLN A 158 8.19 -8.55 -5.08
CA GLN A 158 8.57 -9.96 -5.02
C GLN A 158 10.07 -10.13 -4.75
N ALA A 159 10.95 -9.38 -5.41
CA ALA A 159 12.39 -9.41 -5.17
C ALA A 159 12.73 -8.92 -3.75
N SER A 160 12.03 -7.90 -3.27
CA SER A 160 12.18 -7.40 -1.90
C SER A 160 11.77 -8.42 -0.84
N TYR A 161 10.89 -9.36 -1.18
CA TYR A 161 10.48 -10.47 -0.30
C TYR A 161 11.36 -11.72 -0.48
N GLY A 162 11.67 -12.09 -1.72
CA GLY A 162 12.42 -13.28 -2.11
C GLY A 162 13.87 -13.29 -1.65
N SER A 163 14.53 -12.12 -1.53
CA SER A 163 15.89 -12.04 -0.96
C SER A 163 15.95 -12.35 0.54
N CYS A 164 14.81 -12.55 1.22
CA CYS A 164 14.75 -12.78 2.67
C CYS A 164 13.82 -13.96 3.08
N SER A 165 13.33 -14.77 2.14
CA SER A 165 12.43 -15.89 2.46
C SER A 165 12.76 -17.13 1.64
N SER A 166 13.53 -18.05 2.24
CA SER A 166 13.63 -19.45 1.83
C SER A 166 12.34 -20.18 2.17
N TYR A 167 11.29 -20.00 1.36
CA TYR A 167 10.18 -20.96 1.31
C TYR A 167 9.82 -21.19 -0.15
N GLY A 168 9.85 -22.47 -0.53
CA GLY A 168 9.88 -22.98 -1.90
C GLY A 168 8.82 -22.38 -2.82
N LEU A 169 9.30 -21.95 -3.98
CA LEU A 169 8.54 -22.09 -5.22
C LEU A 169 8.15 -23.57 -5.37
N PRO A 170 6.95 -23.91 -5.85
CA PRO A 170 6.80 -25.16 -6.57
C PRO A 170 7.71 -25.05 -7.78
N CYS A 171 8.78 -25.84 -7.80
CA CYS A 171 9.47 -26.18 -9.02
C CYS A 171 8.40 -26.62 -10.01
N SER A 172 8.27 -25.91 -11.13
CA SER A 172 7.66 -26.49 -12.32
C SER A 172 8.50 -27.71 -12.67
N VAL A 173 7.98 -28.88 -12.34
CA VAL A 173 8.40 -30.14 -12.94
C VAL A 173 7.38 -30.41 -14.02
N ASP A 174 7.92 -30.54 -15.23
CA ASP A 174 7.34 -30.88 -16.54
C ASP A 174 6.57 -29.79 -17.29
#